data_AF-D3CZV2-F1
#
_entry.id   AF-D3CZV2-F1
#
_cell.length_a   1.000
_cell.length_b   1.000
_cell.length_c   1.000
_cell.angle_alpha   90.00
_cell.angle_beta   90.00
_cell.angle_gamma   90.00
#
_symmetry.space_group_name_H-M   'P 1'
#
loop_
_entity.id
_entity.type
_entity.pdbx_description
1 polymer ?
#
loop_
_entity_poly.entity_id
_entity_poly.type
_entity_poly.pdbx_seq_one_letter_code
_entity_poly.pdbx_strand_id
1 'polypeptide(L)'
;MTERLVEKLAAKPQVPVVRYAELHCHSAFSFLDGASQPEDLVAEAVRLGLSALALTDHNGMYGTVRFAEAAAAAGLPTVFGTEVSFGSPAPATGRRIPTRPTSSSSPGTPRGTAGCPGRCPTRIWPAGRRES
;
A
#
# COMPACT_ATOMS: atom_id res chain seq x y z
N MET A 1 -36.17 -0.29 15.47
CA MET A 1 -35.08 -0.49 16.46
C MET A 1 -33.91 -1.28 15.86
N THR A 2 -34.19 -2.17 14.90
CA THR A 2 -33.23 -2.92 14.09
C THR A 2 -32.39 -2.06 13.12
N GLU A 3 -33.00 -1.08 12.46
CA GLU A 3 -32.32 -0.14 11.53
C GLU A 3 -31.08 0.55 12.13
N ARG A 4 -31.19 1.05 13.37
CA ARG A 4 -30.10 1.73 14.08
C ARG A 4 -28.94 0.80 14.48
N LEU A 5 -29.18 -0.50 14.57
CA LEU A 5 -28.15 -1.50 14.89
C LEU A 5 -27.37 -1.89 13.64
N VAL A 6 -28.04 -1.95 12.48
CA VAL A 6 -27.39 -2.14 11.17
C VAL A 6 -26.48 -0.94 10.84
N GLU A 7 -26.97 0.28 11.09
CA GLU A 7 -26.21 1.52 10.87
C GLU A 7 -24.96 1.63 11.76
N LYS A 8 -25.03 1.11 13.00
CA LYS A 8 -23.88 1.02 13.92
C LYS A 8 -22.84 -0.02 13.52
N LEU A 9 -23.24 -1.12 12.87
CA LEU A 9 -22.30 -2.13 12.37
C LEU A 9 -21.61 -1.70 11.05
N ALA A 10 -22.29 -0.88 10.25
CA ALA A 10 -21.74 -0.31 9.00
C ALA A 10 -20.82 0.90 9.24
N ALA A 11 -20.79 1.44 10.46
CA ALA A 11 -20.00 2.61 10.79
C ALA A 11 -18.48 2.30 10.73
N LYS A 12 -17.76 3.03 9.86
CA LYS A 12 -16.29 2.96 9.74
C LYS A 12 -15.62 3.10 11.12
N PRO A 13 -14.58 2.29 11.42
CA PRO A 13 -13.92 2.30 12.73
C PRO A 13 -13.39 3.70 13.03
N GLN A 14 -13.78 4.22 14.20
CA GLN A 14 -13.48 5.59 14.67
C GLN A 14 -12.08 5.71 15.33
N VAL A 15 -11.24 4.68 15.20
CA VAL A 15 -9.85 4.75 15.61
C VAL A 15 -9.10 5.55 14.55
N PRO A 16 -8.20 6.49 14.90
CA PRO A 16 -7.41 7.22 13.90
C PRO A 16 -6.50 6.24 13.14
N VAL A 17 -7.03 5.71 12.05
CA VAL A 17 -6.34 4.83 11.12
C VAL A 17 -5.59 5.70 10.11
N VAL A 18 -4.33 5.34 9.86
CA VAL A 18 -3.57 5.93 8.75
C VAL A 18 -4.31 5.54 7.47
N ARG A 19 -4.69 6.54 6.67
CA ARG A 19 -5.34 6.32 5.38
C ARG A 19 -4.40 5.52 4.48
N TYR A 20 -4.87 4.39 3.98
CA TYR A 20 -4.11 3.54 3.07
C TYR A 20 -4.65 3.69 1.65
N ALA A 21 -3.72 3.74 0.69
CA ALA A 21 -4.00 3.67 -0.74
C ALA A 21 -3.08 2.61 -1.34
N GLU A 22 -3.64 1.73 -2.16
CA GLU A 22 -2.85 0.72 -2.88
C GLU A 22 -2.32 1.36 -4.17
N LEU A 23 -1.00 1.33 -4.36
CA LEU A 23 -0.34 1.99 -5.49
C LEU A 23 0.31 1.00 -6.47
N HIS A 24 0.24 -0.30 -6.19
CA HIS A 24 0.76 -1.34 -7.05
C HIS A 24 -0.23 -2.51 -7.08
N CYS A 25 -1.05 -2.57 -8.13
CA CYS A 25 -2.07 -3.59 -8.29
C CYS A 25 -2.12 -4.09 -9.73
N HIS A 26 -2.31 -5.40 -9.89
CA HIS A 26 -2.37 -6.08 -11.17
C HIS A 26 -3.76 -6.66 -11.39
N SER A 27 -4.36 -6.35 -12.53
CA SER A 27 -5.62 -6.97 -12.95
C SER A 27 -5.36 -8.24 -13.74
N ALA A 28 -6.42 -9.00 -14.05
CA ALA A 28 -6.40 -10.17 -14.92
C ALA A 28 -5.82 -9.90 -16.32
N PHE A 29 -5.62 -8.63 -16.69
CA PHE A 29 -4.94 -8.25 -17.92
C PHE A 29 -3.40 -8.31 -17.82
N SER A 30 -2.86 -8.51 -16.62
CA SER A 30 -1.46 -8.85 -16.38
C SER A 30 -1.29 -10.36 -16.50
N PHE A 31 -0.79 -10.79 -17.65
CA PHE A 31 -0.76 -12.21 -18.04
C PHE A 31 -0.05 -13.10 -17.01
N LEU A 32 -0.77 -14.12 -16.51
CA LEU A 32 -0.30 -15.09 -15.50
C LEU A 32 0.16 -14.48 -14.16
N ASP A 33 -0.10 -13.20 -13.91
CA ASP A 33 0.28 -12.50 -12.68
C ASP A 33 -0.94 -11.93 -11.94
N GLY A 34 -1.87 -11.31 -12.66
CA GLY A 34 -3.13 -10.84 -12.10
C GLY A 34 -4.27 -11.84 -12.26
N ALA A 35 -5.13 -11.93 -11.24
CA ALA A 35 -6.24 -12.88 -11.20
C ALA A 35 -7.63 -12.23 -11.22
N SER A 36 -7.76 -10.98 -10.80
CA SER A 36 -9.06 -10.31 -10.59
C SER A 36 -9.41 -9.37 -11.74
N GLN A 37 -10.68 -9.27 -12.11
CA GLN A 37 -11.11 -8.25 -13.06
C GLN A 37 -11.01 -6.86 -12.42
N PRO A 38 -10.78 -5.79 -13.20
CA PRO A 38 -10.72 -4.43 -12.68
C PRO A 38 -11.93 -4.02 -11.83
N GLU A 39 -13.12 -4.50 -12.19
CA GLU A 39 -14.37 -4.25 -11.48
C GLU A 39 -14.36 -4.85 -10.07
N ASP A 40 -13.84 -6.08 -9.94
CA ASP A 40 -13.71 -6.77 -8.66
C ASP A 40 -12.69 -6.06 -7.76
N LEU A 41 -11.58 -5.59 -8.34
CA LEU A 41 -10.56 -4.82 -7.62
C LEU A 41 -11.14 -3.53 -7.03
N VAL A 42 -11.96 -2.80 -7.80
CA VAL A 42 -12.64 -1.58 -7.33
C VAL A 42 -13.65 -1.92 -6.22
N ALA A 43 -14.46 -2.96 -6.41
CA ALA A 43 -15.45 -3.38 -5.41
C ALA A 43 -14.76 -3.73 -4.07
N GLU A 44 -13.63 -4.44 -4.14
CA GLU A 44 -12.85 -4.81 -2.98
C GLU A 44 -12.17 -3.62 -2.32
N ALA A 45 -11.62 -2.69 -3.11
CA ALA A 45 -11.03 -1.45 -2.60
C ALA A 45 -12.05 -0.60 -1.80
N VAL A 46 -13.28 -0.51 -2.31
CA VAL A 46 -14.38 0.16 -1.61
C VAL A 46 -14.75 -0.58 -0.33
N ARG A 47 -14.87 -1.92 -0.39
CA ARG A 47 -15.19 -2.77 0.77
C ARG A 47 -14.16 -2.62 1.88
N LEU A 48 -12.88 -2.56 1.53
CA LEU A 48 -11.76 -2.35 2.45
C LEU A 48 -11.62 -0.90 2.92
N GLY A 49 -12.32 0.04 2.27
CA GLY A 49 -12.28 1.46 2.62
C GLY A 49 -10.97 2.15 2.24
N LEU A 50 -10.35 1.71 1.14
CA LEU A 50 -9.14 2.33 0.60
C LEU A 50 -9.38 3.81 0.27
N SER A 51 -8.33 4.62 0.44
CA SER A 51 -8.37 6.05 0.11
C SER A 51 -8.15 6.32 -1.38
N ALA A 52 -7.42 5.41 -2.05
CA ALA A 52 -7.27 5.38 -3.50
C ALA A 52 -6.78 4.00 -3.94
N LEU A 53 -6.90 3.69 -5.23
CA LEU A 53 -6.37 2.48 -5.85
C LEU A 53 -5.65 2.82 -7.17
N ALA A 54 -4.42 2.33 -7.34
CA ALA A 54 -3.73 2.37 -8.62
C ALA A 54 -3.89 1.06 -9.38
N LEU A 55 -4.01 1.13 -10.70
CA LEU A 55 -3.84 -0.03 -11.57
C LEU A 55 -2.50 0.09 -12.31
N THR A 56 -1.66 -0.94 -12.19
CA THR A 56 -0.30 -1.00 -12.72
C THR A 56 -0.03 -2.33 -13.41
N ASP A 57 -0.76 -2.61 -14.49
CA ASP A 57 -0.61 -3.87 -15.22
C ASP A 57 0.80 -4.02 -15.84
N HIS A 58 1.22 -5.26 -16.08
CA HIS A 58 2.51 -5.55 -16.71
C HIS A 58 2.60 -5.07 -18.17
N ASN A 59 3.59 -4.21 -18.43
CA ASN A 59 4.02 -3.76 -19.76
C ASN A 59 2.87 -3.23 -20.66
N GLY A 60 1.81 -2.71 -20.05
CA GLY A 60 0.62 -2.26 -20.73
C GLY A 60 -0.43 -1.66 -19.78
N MET A 61 -1.45 -1.07 -20.36
CA MET A 61 -2.59 -0.44 -19.67
C MET A 61 -3.91 -1.04 -20.16
N TYR A 62 -3.93 -2.36 -20.36
CA TYR A 62 -5.03 -3.07 -21.01
C TYR A 62 -6.32 -3.01 -20.18
N GLY A 63 -6.22 -3.07 -18.84
CA GLY A 63 -7.36 -2.98 -17.93
C GLY A 63 -7.83 -1.56 -17.61
N THR A 64 -7.11 -0.52 -18.05
CA THR A 64 -7.29 0.86 -17.58
C THR A 64 -8.67 1.45 -17.87
N VAL A 65 -9.26 1.18 -19.04
CA VAL A 65 -10.58 1.74 -19.39
C VAL A 65 -11.67 1.17 -18.47
N ARG A 66 -11.69 -0.16 -18.31
CA ARG A 66 -12.65 -0.84 -17.42
C ARG A 66 -12.49 -0.41 -15.97
N PHE A 67 -11.23 -0.30 -15.53
CA PHE A 67 -10.91 0.21 -14.21
C PHE A 67 -11.41 1.64 -13.99
N ALA A 68 -11.20 2.53 -14.96
CA ALA A 68 -11.65 3.91 -14.88
C ALA A 68 -13.17 4.01 -14.80
N GLU A 69 -13.89 3.25 -15.62
CA GLU A 69 -15.37 3.21 -15.61
C GLU A 69 -15.92 2.68 -14.28
N ALA A 70 -15.37 1.55 -13.80
CA ALA A 70 -15.77 0.97 -12.52
C ALA A 70 -15.47 1.89 -11.34
N ALA A 71 -14.29 2.50 -11.31
CA ALA A 71 -13.89 3.41 -10.24
C ALA A 71 -14.71 4.71 -10.24
N ALA A 72 -15.04 5.25 -11.42
CA ALA A 72 -15.90 6.41 -11.56
C ALA A 72 -17.33 6.11 -11.04
N ALA A 73 -17.87 4.94 -11.36
CA ALA A 73 -19.17 4.50 -10.84
C ALA A 73 -19.17 4.34 -9.31
N ALA A 74 -18.04 3.92 -8.73
CA ALA A 74 -17.87 3.74 -7.30
C ALA A 74 -17.42 5.00 -6.52
N GLY A 75 -17.03 6.07 -7.22
CA GLY A 75 -16.45 7.27 -6.61
C GLY A 75 -15.09 7.04 -5.94
N LEU A 76 -14.34 6.03 -6.37
CA LEU A 76 -13.02 5.69 -5.81
C LEU A 76 -11.94 6.56 -6.49
N PRO A 77 -11.10 7.30 -5.75
CA PRO A 77 -9.95 7.98 -6.33
C PRO A 77 -8.94 7.00 -6.91
N THR A 78 -8.40 7.28 -8.10
CA THR A 78 -7.53 6.34 -8.82
C THR A 78 -6.22 6.94 -9.30
N VAL A 79 -5.25 6.05 -9.54
CA VAL A 79 -4.01 6.33 -10.27
C VAL A 79 -3.88 5.32 -11.40
N PHE A 80 -3.47 5.78 -12.59
CA PHE A 80 -3.30 4.91 -13.75
C PHE A 80 -1.82 4.79 -14.09
N GLY A 81 -1.34 3.57 -14.27
CA GLY A 81 0.05 3.30 -14.62
C GLY A 81 0.24 1.91 -15.19
N THR A 82 1.51 1.53 -15.32
CA THR A 82 1.92 0.20 -15.76
C THR A 82 3.26 -0.14 -15.12
N GLU A 83 3.45 -1.42 -14.79
CA GLU A 83 4.74 -1.93 -14.39
C GLU A 83 5.58 -2.27 -15.63
N VAL A 84 6.70 -1.56 -15.82
CA VAL A 84 7.56 -1.71 -17.00
C VAL A 84 8.80 -2.55 -16.68
N SER A 85 9.00 -3.61 -17.46
CA SER A 85 10.22 -4.41 -17.43
C SER A 85 11.29 -3.80 -18.34
N PHE A 86 12.45 -3.49 -17.77
CA PHE A 86 13.61 -3.03 -18.55
C PHE A 86 14.61 -4.17 -18.73
N GLY A 87 14.98 -4.46 -19.97
CA GLY A 87 16.17 -5.27 -20.25
C GLY A 87 17.41 -4.46 -19.89
N SER A 88 18.25 -4.97 -18.98
CA SER A 88 19.54 -4.33 -18.71
C SER A 88 20.53 -4.68 -19.82
N PRO A 89 21.04 -3.72 -20.61
CA PRO A 89 22.25 -3.96 -21.39
C PRO A 89 23.40 -4.12 -20.39
N ALA A 90 23.91 -5.35 -20.25
CA ALA A 90 24.95 -5.78 -19.30
C ALA A 90 24.51 -5.81 -17.81
N PRO A 91 25.08 -6.70 -16.97
CA PRO A 91 24.87 -6.63 -15.53
C PRO A 91 25.37 -5.27 -15.06
N ALA A 92 24.50 -4.49 -14.42
CA ALA A 92 24.94 -3.29 -13.72
C ALA A 92 26.06 -3.72 -12.76
N THR A 93 27.30 -3.35 -13.07
CA THR A 93 28.42 -3.34 -12.13
C THR A 93 28.08 -2.29 -11.10
N GLY A 94 27.14 -2.65 -10.22
CA GLY A 94 26.49 -1.75 -9.31
C GLY A 94 27.55 -1.15 -8.41
N ARG A 95 27.77 0.15 -8.56
CA ARG A 95 28.31 0.96 -7.48
C ARG A 95 27.33 0.82 -6.33
N ARG A 96 27.58 -0.15 -5.44
CA ARG A 96 26.83 -0.31 -4.21
C ARG A 96 26.83 1.04 -3.51
N ILE A 97 25.65 1.54 -3.15
CA ILE A 97 25.56 2.70 -2.27
C ILE A 97 26.35 2.33 -1.02
N PRO A 98 27.37 3.11 -0.60
CA PRO A 98 28.09 2.80 0.61
C PRO A 98 27.09 2.86 1.76
N THR A 99 26.72 1.70 2.28
CA THR A 99 25.95 1.60 3.51
C THR A 99 26.78 2.27 4.60
N ARG A 100 26.21 3.26 5.29
CA ARG A 100 26.89 3.96 6.40
C ARG A 100 27.45 2.91 7.36
N PRO A 101 28.76 2.89 7.66
CA PRO A 101 29.29 1.95 8.63
C PRO A 101 28.60 2.21 9.97
N THR A 102 27.87 1.23 10.47
CA THR A 102 27.41 1.24 11.85
C THR A 102 28.65 1.12 12.73
N SER A 103 28.96 2.17 13.49
CA SER A 103 29.96 2.12 14.54
C SER A 103 29.53 1.08 15.57
N SER A 104 30.03 -0.15 15.43
CA SER A 104 29.93 -1.16 16.48
C SER A 104 31.24 -1.15 17.27
N SER A 105 31.35 -0.15 18.15
CA SER A 105 32.00 -0.33 19.45
C SER A 105 30.87 -0.25 20.47
N SER A 106 30.59 -1.30 21.23
CA SER A 106 31.37 -1.58 22.44
C SER A 106 31.07 -2.97 23.04
N PRO A 107 31.95 -3.46 23.93
CA PRO A 107 32.05 -4.85 24.35
C PRO A 107 31.11 -5.25 25.52
N GLY A 108 30.78 -6.55 25.57
CA GLY A 108 30.63 -7.38 26.78
C GLY A 108 29.70 -6.97 27.95
N THR A 109 28.46 -7.51 27.96
CA THR A 109 27.63 -8.18 29.03
C THR A 109 27.58 -7.64 30.49
N PRO A 110 26.53 -7.92 31.33
CA PRO A 110 25.77 -9.18 31.45
C PRO A 110 24.23 -9.09 31.59
N ARG A 111 23.63 -10.30 31.55
CA ARG A 111 22.21 -10.67 31.73
C ARG A 111 21.45 -9.88 32.82
N GLY A 112 20.22 -9.50 32.49
CA GLY A 112 19.19 -9.05 33.45
C GLY A 112 17.80 -9.11 32.82
N THR A 113 16.93 -9.93 33.41
CA THR A 113 15.54 -10.20 33.04
C THR A 113 14.61 -9.00 33.35
N ALA A 114 13.73 -8.62 32.42
CA ALA A 114 12.35 -8.14 32.66
C ALA A 114 11.76 -7.56 31.36
N GLY A 115 10.48 -7.85 31.11
CA GLY A 115 9.80 -7.61 29.85
C GLY A 115 9.56 -6.14 29.47
N CYS A 116 9.35 -5.96 28.17
CA CYS A 116 8.53 -4.92 27.55
C CYS A 116 8.07 -5.47 26.18
N PRO A 117 6.81 -5.90 26.00
CA PRO A 117 6.28 -6.23 24.69
C PRO A 117 5.93 -4.91 23.99
N GLY A 118 6.89 -4.31 23.32
CA GLY A 118 6.64 -3.03 22.64
C GLY A 118 7.90 -2.22 22.42
N ARG A 119 8.59 -2.50 21.32
CA ARG A 119 9.48 -1.52 20.68
C ARG A 119 9.50 -1.77 19.18
N CYS A 120 8.61 -1.08 18.46
CA CYS A 120 8.89 -0.65 17.10
C CYS A 120 9.88 0.52 17.20
N PRO A 121 11.13 0.40 16.71
CA PRO A 121 12.09 1.48 16.78
C PRO A 121 12.36 1.99 15.37
N THR A 122 11.49 2.85 14.83
CA THR A 122 11.88 3.86 13.82
C THR A 122 10.76 4.87 13.62
N ARG A 123 10.90 5.96 14.37
CA ARG A 123 10.12 7.20 14.24
C ARG A 123 10.52 7.90 12.93
N ILE A 124 9.71 7.75 11.88
CA ILE A 124 9.73 8.64 10.70
C ILE A 124 8.28 9.03 10.39
N TRP A 125 7.69 9.88 11.25
CA TRP A 125 6.57 10.70 10.83
C TRP A 125 6.50 11.95 11.72
N PRO A 126 6.77 13.16 11.19
CA PRO A 126 6.51 14.37 11.93
C PRO A 126 4.99 14.60 11.97
N ALA A 127 4.46 14.71 13.19
CA ALA A 127 3.07 15.05 13.42
C ALA A 127 2.77 16.48 12.94
N GLY A 128 1.75 16.63 12.09
CA GLY A 128 0.80 17.74 12.07
C GLY A 128 1.28 19.14 11.62
N ARG A 129 0.70 19.61 10.52
CA ARG A 129 0.20 20.99 10.43
C ARG A 129 -1.14 20.93 9.65
N ARG A 130 -2.25 21.09 10.39
CA ARG A 130 -3.55 21.45 9.81
C ARG A 130 -3.52 22.96 9.64
N GLU A 131 -3.72 23.44 8.43
CA GLU A 131 -4.11 24.82 8.17
C GLU A 131 -5.53 24.82 7.59
N SER A 132 -6.19 25.94 7.88
CA SER A 132 -7.62 26.28 7.98
C SER A 132 -8.49 26.02 6.76
#